data_AF-X0W0R4-F1
#
_entry.id   AF-X0W0R4-F1
#
_cell.length_a   1.000
_cell.length_b   1.000
_cell.length_c   1.000
_cell.angle_alpha   90.00
_cell.angle_beta   90.00
_cell.angle_gamma   90.00
#
_symmetry.space_group_name_H-M   'P 1'
#
loop_
_entity.id
_entity.type
_entity.pdbx_description
1 polymer ?
#
loop_
_entity_poly.entity_id
_entity_poly.type
_entity_poly.pdbx_seq_one_letter_code
_entity_poly.pdbx_strand_id
1 'polypeptide(L)'
;KSGALPNVLNVYHNEGLDEIVINLGYGRARRPLIIVDDGKPRLTNEHVDKLRRNELDWDDLIKEGIIEYLDAAEEENSLVALNEEDITNEHTHLEIAPIAILGLTTSLVPYSNFDASSRLNVGSKNQKHALGLYIANFLLRMDTDVSLLHYPQKPITKSFMHDIFDYEVHPSGMNVIVAEMCYEGYNMEDGIVINKSSIERGLARSTYFRPYSVEELRYSGGLIDEIGLPDKEVKGYKSEDDYKYLENDGIVYTGTKLKTDDV
;
A
#
# COMPACT_ATOMS: atom_id res chain seq x y z
N LYS A 1 3.27 8.85 -34.10
CA LYS A 1 1.78 8.84 -34.18
C LYS A 1 1.21 7.74 -35.09
N SER A 2 1.85 7.30 -36.19
CA SER A 2 1.37 6.20 -37.06
C SER A 2 1.87 4.80 -36.69
N GLY A 3 2.46 4.61 -35.49
CA GLY A 3 3.13 3.37 -35.09
C GLY A 3 4.47 3.08 -35.82
N ALA A 4 4.93 3.98 -36.69
CA ALA A 4 6.16 3.79 -37.47
C ALA A 4 7.46 3.93 -36.64
N LEU A 5 7.39 4.55 -35.47
CA LEU A 5 8.51 4.73 -34.54
C LEU A 5 8.22 4.00 -33.22
N PRO A 6 9.26 3.59 -32.47
CA PRO A 6 9.07 2.94 -31.19
C PRO A 6 8.32 3.84 -30.21
N ASN A 7 7.34 3.30 -29.47
CA ASN A 7 6.58 4.02 -28.43
C ASN A 7 7.45 4.46 -27.23
N VAL A 8 8.70 4.05 -27.19
CA VAL A 8 9.69 4.47 -26.18
C VAL A 8 10.44 5.74 -26.59
N LEU A 9 10.31 6.18 -27.83
CA LEU A 9 10.96 7.38 -28.32
C LEU A 9 10.17 8.61 -27.86
N ASN A 10 10.84 9.54 -27.19
CA ASN A 10 10.30 10.84 -26.82
C ASN A 10 11.17 11.92 -27.47
N VAL A 11 10.54 12.98 -28.00
CA VAL A 11 11.26 14.07 -28.69
C VAL A 11 10.97 15.38 -27.98
N TYR A 12 12.03 16.07 -27.60
CA TYR A 12 11.94 17.41 -27.03
C TYR A 12 12.58 18.42 -27.98
N HIS A 13 11.89 19.53 -28.23
CA HIS A 13 12.39 20.66 -28.99
C HIS A 13 12.68 21.82 -28.04
N ASN A 14 13.95 22.19 -27.95
CA ASN A 14 14.40 23.36 -27.21
C ASN A 14 14.41 24.58 -28.14
N GLU A 15 13.32 25.35 -28.12
CA GLU A 15 13.19 26.56 -28.95
C GLU A 15 14.27 27.62 -28.65
N GLY A 16 14.75 27.68 -27.41
CA GLY A 16 15.75 28.68 -27.00
C GLY A 16 17.14 28.42 -27.56
N LEU A 17 17.49 27.16 -27.81
CA LEU A 17 18.78 26.74 -28.38
C LEU A 17 18.66 26.27 -29.84
N ASP A 18 17.45 26.15 -30.38
CA ASP A 18 17.16 25.53 -31.67
C ASP A 18 17.73 24.10 -31.76
N GLU A 19 17.49 23.31 -30.71
CA GLU A 19 17.99 21.94 -30.58
C GLU A 19 16.84 20.93 -30.46
N ILE A 20 16.95 19.81 -31.18
CA ILE A 20 16.04 18.67 -31.06
C ILE A 20 16.77 17.55 -30.30
N VAL A 21 16.23 17.19 -29.15
CA VAL A 21 16.73 16.10 -28.30
C VAL A 21 15.83 14.89 -28.47
N ILE A 22 16.42 13.75 -28.80
CA ILE A 22 15.71 12.49 -28.96
C ILE A 22 16.14 11.54 -27.85
N ASN A 23 15.21 11.15 -27.00
CA ASN A 23 15.46 10.29 -25.85
C ASN A 23 14.90 8.88 -26.06
N LEU A 24 15.79 7.90 -25.94
CA LEU A 24 15.50 6.45 -26.04
C LEU A 24 16.05 5.66 -24.85
N GLY A 25 16.59 6.35 -23.85
CA GLY A 25 17.22 5.72 -22.69
C GLY A 25 16.24 4.92 -21.83
N TYR A 26 16.76 3.87 -21.18
CA TYR A 26 16.04 3.10 -20.16
C TYR A 26 15.97 3.88 -18.83
N GLY A 27 14.97 3.58 -18.00
CA GLY A 27 14.85 4.13 -16.64
C GLY A 27 14.14 5.48 -16.54
N ARG A 28 13.63 6.03 -17.64
CA ARG A 28 12.84 7.27 -17.65
C ARG A 28 11.44 7.02 -17.08
N ALA A 29 11.02 7.89 -16.15
CA ALA A 29 9.62 7.97 -15.75
C ALA A 29 8.83 8.64 -16.87
N ARG A 30 7.71 8.03 -17.25
CA ARG A 30 6.82 8.54 -18.29
C ARG A 30 5.39 8.55 -17.79
N ARG A 31 4.63 9.55 -18.19
CA ARG A 31 3.23 9.76 -17.82
C ARG A 31 2.36 9.51 -19.05
N PRO A 32 1.40 8.57 -19.00
CA PRO A 32 0.42 8.41 -20.07
C PRO A 32 -0.56 9.57 -20.04
N LEU A 33 -0.86 10.14 -21.21
CA LEU A 33 -1.85 11.19 -21.40
C LEU A 33 -2.69 10.90 -22.64
N ILE A 34 -3.90 11.45 -22.68
CA ILE A 34 -4.78 11.37 -23.86
C ILE A 34 -4.36 12.47 -24.82
N ILE A 35 -4.14 12.12 -26.09
CA ILE A 35 -3.81 13.10 -27.13
C ILE A 35 -5.04 13.95 -27.44
N VAL A 36 -4.85 15.26 -27.57
CA VAL A 36 -5.87 16.22 -28.01
C VAL A 36 -5.45 16.78 -29.37
N ASP A 37 -6.35 16.72 -30.35
CA ASP A 37 -6.16 17.37 -31.65
C ASP A 37 -7.26 18.41 -31.85
N ASP A 38 -6.87 19.64 -32.24
CA ASP A 38 -7.79 20.73 -32.58
C ASP A 38 -8.91 20.95 -31.54
N GLY A 39 -8.55 20.89 -30.26
CA GLY A 39 -9.47 21.09 -29.14
C GLY A 39 -10.41 19.90 -28.87
N LYS A 40 -10.14 18.70 -29.39
CA LYS A 40 -10.91 17.48 -29.12
C LYS A 40 -10.01 16.33 -28.67
N PRO A 41 -10.33 15.63 -27.57
CA PRO A 41 -9.61 14.44 -27.19
C PRO A 41 -9.82 13.33 -28.23
N ARG A 42 -8.76 12.58 -28.55
CA ARG A 42 -8.84 11.40 -29.42
C ARG A 42 -9.59 10.25 -28.77
N LEU A 43 -9.60 10.20 -27.44
CA LEU A 43 -10.41 9.23 -26.71
C LEU A 43 -11.89 9.61 -26.84
N THR A 44 -12.71 8.69 -27.33
CA THR A 44 -14.15 8.91 -27.51
C THR A 44 -14.94 7.92 -26.66
N ASN A 45 -16.22 8.22 -26.44
CA ASN A 45 -17.13 7.30 -25.73
C ASN A 45 -17.24 5.93 -26.41
N GLU A 46 -17.05 5.85 -27.74
CA GLU A 46 -17.04 4.57 -28.44
C GLU A 46 -15.85 3.70 -28.04
N HIS A 47 -14.66 4.30 -27.88
CA HIS A 47 -13.47 3.60 -27.39
C HIS A 47 -13.70 3.11 -25.95
N VAL A 48 -14.34 3.92 -25.10
CA VAL A 48 -14.70 3.54 -23.72
C VAL A 48 -15.67 2.37 -23.70
N ASP A 49 -16.68 2.36 -24.57
CA ASP A 49 -17.63 1.25 -24.65
C ASP A 49 -16.99 -0.04 -25.18
N LYS A 50 -16.05 0.05 -26.12
CA LYS A 50 -15.24 -1.09 -26.59
C LYS A 50 -14.34 -1.64 -25.48
N LEU A 51 -13.69 -0.77 -24.70
CA LEU A 51 -12.91 -1.17 -23.52
C LEU A 51 -13.79 -1.93 -22.51
N ARG A 52 -15.00 -1.44 -22.23
CA ARG A 52 -15.95 -2.12 -21.32
C ARG A 52 -16.39 -3.50 -21.81
N ARG A 53 -16.38 -3.73 -23.13
CA ARG A 53 -16.70 -5.03 -23.75
C ARG A 53 -15.50 -5.94 -23.91
N ASN A 54 -14.30 -5.51 -23.49
CA ASN A 54 -13.02 -6.18 -23.73
C ASN A 54 -12.74 -6.40 -25.23
N GLU A 55 -13.17 -5.46 -26.09
CA GLU A 55 -12.88 -5.47 -27.54
C GLU A 55 -11.60 -4.69 -27.87
N LEU A 56 -11.18 -3.77 -26.99
CA LEU A 56 -9.93 -3.01 -27.06
C LEU A 56 -9.18 -3.18 -25.75
N ASP A 57 -7.85 -3.24 -25.83
CA ASP A 57 -6.97 -3.22 -24.67
C ASP A 57 -6.15 -1.92 -24.61
N TRP A 58 -5.48 -1.69 -23.48
CA TRP A 58 -4.64 -0.50 -23.28
C TRP A 58 -3.56 -0.34 -24.36
N ASP A 59 -2.92 -1.45 -24.75
CA ASP A 59 -1.90 -1.46 -25.79
C ASP A 59 -2.45 -1.03 -27.16
N ASP A 60 -3.73 -1.30 -27.44
CA ASP A 60 -4.36 -0.90 -28.68
C ASP A 60 -4.63 0.60 -28.71
N LEU A 61 -5.00 1.21 -27.58
CA LEU A 61 -5.10 2.67 -27.46
C LEU A 61 -3.77 3.38 -27.74
N ILE A 62 -2.65 2.77 -27.35
CA ILE A 62 -1.31 3.30 -27.65
C ILE A 62 -1.00 3.15 -29.15
N LYS A 63 -1.28 1.98 -29.74
CA LYS A 63 -1.03 1.73 -31.17
C LYS A 63 -1.87 2.62 -32.08
N GLU A 64 -3.13 2.85 -31.71
CA GLU A 64 -4.05 3.77 -32.41
C GLU A 64 -3.67 5.24 -32.21
N GLY A 65 -2.71 5.53 -31.31
CA GLY A 65 -2.26 6.89 -31.02
C GLY A 65 -3.34 7.71 -30.33
N ILE A 66 -4.11 7.08 -29.44
CA ILE A 66 -5.06 7.75 -28.54
C ILE A 66 -4.34 8.17 -27.26
N ILE A 67 -3.46 7.30 -26.75
CA ILE A 67 -2.65 7.53 -25.55
C ILE A 67 -1.18 7.71 -25.97
N GLU A 68 -0.53 8.71 -25.39
CA GLU A 68 0.89 9.00 -25.57
C GLU A 68 1.61 9.02 -24.22
N TYR A 69 2.81 8.45 -24.16
CA TYR A 69 3.64 8.44 -22.95
C TYR A 69 4.69 9.52 -23.05
N LEU A 70 4.54 10.60 -22.29
CA LEU A 70 5.50 11.69 -22.26
C LEU A 70 6.53 11.46 -21.15
N ASP A 71 7.81 11.72 -21.45
CA ASP A 71 8.81 11.92 -20.40
C ASP A 71 8.85 13.39 -19.95
N ALA A 72 9.62 13.66 -18.90
CA ALA A 72 9.71 15.02 -18.34
C ALA A 72 10.26 16.06 -19.34
N ALA A 73 11.03 15.64 -20.36
CA ALA A 73 11.56 16.57 -21.35
C ALA A 73 10.50 16.92 -22.40
N GLU A 74 9.80 15.91 -22.94
CA GLU A 74 8.74 16.13 -23.93
C GLU A 74 7.49 16.80 -23.32
N GLU A 75 7.23 16.60 -22.02
CA GLU A 75 6.15 17.29 -21.30
C GLU A 75 6.33 18.82 -21.29
N GLU A 76 7.57 19.34 -21.38
CA GLU A 76 7.86 20.78 -21.46
C GLU A 76 7.31 21.43 -22.75
N ASN A 77 7.17 20.66 -23.83
CA ASN A 77 6.54 21.11 -25.07
C ASN A 77 5.03 20.85 -25.12
N SER A 78 4.42 20.40 -24.01
CA SER A 78 3.04 19.96 -23.97
C SER A 78 2.18 20.85 -23.08
N LEU A 79 0.96 21.17 -23.54
CA LEU A 79 -0.05 21.85 -22.74
C LEU A 79 -1.14 20.85 -22.38
N VAL A 80 -1.18 20.45 -21.10
CA VAL A 80 -2.06 19.39 -20.59
C VAL A 80 -3.30 19.99 -19.92
N ALA A 81 -4.49 19.66 -20.42
CA ALA A 81 -5.77 19.99 -19.79
C ALA A 81 -6.03 19.05 -18.59
N LEU A 82 -6.55 19.58 -17.49
CA LEU A 82 -6.90 18.74 -16.32
C LEU A 82 -8.26 18.05 -16.48
N ASN A 83 -9.23 18.76 -17.05
CA ASN A 83 -10.57 18.24 -17.32
C ASN A 83 -10.93 18.46 -18.78
N GLU A 84 -11.87 17.66 -19.29
CA GLU A 84 -12.37 17.81 -20.67
C GLU A 84 -13.00 19.18 -20.93
N GLU A 85 -13.59 19.79 -19.91
CA GLU A 85 -14.25 21.10 -19.97
C GLU A 85 -13.26 22.26 -20.20
N ASP A 86 -12.00 22.07 -19.81
CA ASP A 86 -10.95 23.09 -19.88
C ASP A 86 -10.20 23.06 -21.22
N ILE A 87 -10.55 22.13 -22.11
CA ILE A 87 -9.86 21.93 -23.39
C ILE A 87 -10.07 23.15 -24.30
N THR A 88 -8.96 23.67 -24.82
CA THR A 88 -8.92 24.70 -25.87
C THR A 88 -8.14 24.17 -27.07
N ASN A 89 -8.13 24.91 -28.17
CA ASN A 89 -7.37 24.56 -29.37
C ASN A 89 -5.84 24.59 -29.16
N GLU A 90 -5.37 25.15 -28.03
CA GLU A 90 -3.94 25.21 -27.69
C GLU A 90 -3.47 23.98 -26.92
N HIS A 91 -4.39 23.21 -26.33
CA HIS A 91 -4.05 22.03 -25.55
C HIS A 91 -3.59 20.89 -26.45
N THR A 92 -2.49 20.24 -26.07
CA THR A 92 -1.92 19.11 -26.80
C THR A 92 -2.34 17.77 -26.19
N HIS A 93 -2.63 17.76 -24.89
CA HIS A 93 -2.97 16.55 -24.15
C HIS A 93 -4.05 16.82 -23.09
N LEU A 94 -4.65 15.74 -22.61
CA LEU A 94 -5.63 15.71 -21.55
C LEU A 94 -5.20 14.68 -20.49
N GLU A 95 -5.35 15.06 -19.22
CA GLU A 95 -5.15 14.17 -18.07
C GLU A 95 -6.22 13.08 -18.02
N ILE A 96 -5.80 11.83 -17.78
CA ILE A 96 -6.72 10.68 -17.71
C ILE A 96 -7.52 10.72 -16.41
N ALA A 97 -6.83 10.94 -15.29
CA ALA A 97 -7.45 10.98 -13.97
C ALA A 97 -6.62 11.86 -13.02
N PRO A 98 -7.07 13.09 -12.68
CA PRO A 98 -6.27 14.03 -11.88
C PRO A 98 -5.77 13.48 -10.54
N ILE A 99 -6.54 12.60 -9.91
CA ILE A 99 -6.17 11.93 -8.66
C ILE A 99 -4.97 10.96 -8.78
N ALA A 100 -4.60 10.52 -9.99
CA ALA A 100 -3.44 9.67 -10.23
C ALA A 100 -2.10 10.36 -9.90
N ILE A 101 -2.13 11.68 -9.67
CA ILE A 101 -1.00 12.41 -9.09
C ILE A 101 -0.63 11.91 -7.68
N LEU A 102 -1.57 11.33 -6.95
CA LEU A 102 -1.36 10.80 -5.61
C LEU A 102 -0.83 9.36 -5.68
N GLY A 103 0.11 9.04 -4.80
CA GLY A 103 0.52 7.65 -4.58
C GLY A 103 -0.60 6.79 -3.97
N LEU A 104 -0.48 5.48 -4.11
CA LEU A 104 -1.44 4.47 -3.64
C LEU A 104 -2.02 4.78 -2.24
N THR A 105 -1.16 4.90 -1.23
CA THR A 105 -1.61 5.06 0.16
C THR A 105 -2.28 6.40 0.42
N THR A 106 -1.87 7.47 -0.28
CA THR A 106 -2.48 8.79 -0.14
C THR A 106 -3.83 8.84 -0.85
N SER A 107 -3.96 8.14 -1.98
CA SER A 107 -5.20 8.06 -2.75
C SER A 107 -6.35 7.33 -2.03
N LEU A 108 -6.02 6.56 -0.98
CA LEU A 108 -7.00 5.92 -0.09
C LEU A 108 -7.56 6.89 0.97
N VAL A 109 -6.99 8.09 1.14
CA VAL A 109 -7.57 9.09 2.05
C VAL A 109 -8.83 9.67 1.40
N PRO A 110 -10.03 9.45 1.96
CA PRO A 110 -11.25 9.98 1.37
C PRO A 110 -11.26 11.51 1.45
N TYR A 111 -11.84 12.17 0.44
CA TYR A 111 -11.96 13.63 0.37
C TYR A 111 -10.63 14.37 0.55
N SER A 112 -9.53 13.81 0.02
CA SER A 112 -8.18 14.36 0.18
C SER A 112 -8.02 15.81 -0.27
N ASN A 113 -8.86 16.28 -1.19
CA ASN A 113 -8.87 17.64 -1.70
C ASN A 113 -9.44 18.68 -0.70
N PHE A 114 -10.06 18.24 0.40
CA PHE A 114 -10.59 19.11 1.46
C PHE A 114 -9.66 19.18 2.68
N ASP A 115 -8.49 18.55 2.63
CA ASP A 115 -7.56 18.47 3.75
C ASP A 115 -6.21 19.12 3.42
N ALA A 116 -5.48 19.52 4.46
CA ALA A 116 -4.14 20.07 4.30
C ALA A 116 -3.14 18.96 3.91
N SER A 117 -2.14 19.31 3.09
CA SER A 117 -1.12 18.36 2.64
C SER A 117 -0.38 17.66 3.80
N SER A 118 -0.17 18.35 4.91
CA SER A 118 0.44 17.78 6.12
C SER A 118 -0.41 16.66 6.73
N ARG A 119 -1.74 16.80 6.71
CA ARG A 119 -2.69 15.79 7.21
C ARG A 119 -2.80 14.60 6.27
N LEU A 120 -2.76 14.83 4.96
CA LEU A 120 -2.69 13.75 3.96
C LEU A 120 -1.46 12.86 4.17
N ASN A 121 -0.31 13.45 4.46
CA ASN A 121 0.92 12.70 4.75
C ASN A 121 0.78 11.83 6.00
N VAL A 122 0.14 12.35 7.05
CA VAL A 122 -0.16 11.59 8.27
C VAL A 122 -1.13 10.46 7.97
N GLY A 123 -2.21 10.72 7.23
CA GLY A 123 -3.17 9.69 6.81
C GLY A 123 -2.51 8.56 6.02
N SER A 124 -1.67 8.92 5.04
CA SER A 124 -0.92 7.99 4.20
C SER A 124 0.05 7.12 5.02
N LYS A 125 0.70 7.70 6.04
CA LYS A 125 1.54 6.94 6.99
C LYS A 125 0.70 6.02 7.87
N ASN A 126 -0.42 6.50 8.39
CA ASN A 126 -1.30 5.73 9.28
C ASN A 126 -1.89 4.51 8.56
N GLN A 127 -2.24 4.63 7.27
CA GLN A 127 -2.71 3.50 6.46
C GLN A 127 -1.68 2.37 6.38
N LYS A 128 -0.37 2.68 6.32
CA LYS A 128 0.71 1.67 6.31
C LYS A 128 0.89 0.96 7.64
N HIS A 129 0.48 1.60 8.74
CA HIS A 129 0.55 1.04 10.10
C HIS A 129 -0.77 0.46 10.58
N ALA A 130 -1.83 0.56 9.76
CA ALA A 130 -3.14 0.06 10.12
C ALA A 130 -3.11 -1.47 10.24
N LEU A 131 -3.87 -1.98 11.22
CA LEU A 131 -4.00 -3.41 11.43
C LEU A 131 -5.16 -3.96 10.60
N GLY A 132 -4.93 -5.09 9.96
CA GLY A 132 -5.89 -5.81 9.15
C GLY A 132 -5.43 -7.24 8.93
N LEU A 133 -6.05 -7.91 7.96
CA LEU A 133 -5.54 -9.17 7.44
C LEU A 133 -4.47 -8.86 6.39
N TYR A 134 -3.20 -9.10 6.72
CA TYR A 134 -2.09 -8.80 5.81
C TYR A 134 -1.92 -9.87 4.71
N ILE A 135 -2.22 -11.13 5.01
CA ILE A 135 -2.20 -12.24 4.05
C ILE A 135 -3.09 -13.40 4.52
N ALA A 136 -3.71 -14.12 3.57
CA ALA A 136 -4.66 -15.19 3.89
C ALA A 136 -4.02 -16.42 4.57
N ASN A 137 -2.76 -16.76 4.24
CA ASN A 137 -2.08 -17.95 4.76
C ASN A 137 -1.21 -17.66 6.00
N PHE A 138 -1.50 -16.59 6.75
CA PHE A 138 -0.69 -16.17 7.91
C PHE A 138 -0.52 -17.27 8.97
N LEU A 139 -1.50 -18.17 9.13
CA LEU A 139 -1.42 -19.29 10.07
C LEU A 139 -0.33 -20.33 9.74
N LEU A 140 0.13 -20.36 8.49
CA LEU A 140 1.16 -21.28 8.01
C LEU A 140 2.53 -20.60 7.89
N ARG A 141 2.60 -19.29 8.16
CA ARG A 141 3.81 -18.49 7.96
C ARG A 141 4.48 -18.20 9.30
N MET A 142 5.81 -18.10 9.25
CA MET A 142 6.63 -17.64 10.37
C MET A 142 7.14 -16.24 10.10
N ASP A 143 6.22 -15.27 10.08
CA ASP A 143 6.57 -13.86 9.93
C ASP A 143 6.83 -13.23 11.32
N THR A 144 7.87 -12.40 11.42
CA THR A 144 8.27 -11.75 12.68
C THR A 144 7.44 -10.50 12.98
N ASP A 145 7.04 -10.35 14.24
CA ASP A 145 6.39 -9.14 14.80
C ASP A 145 5.13 -8.69 14.04
N VAL A 146 4.17 -9.59 13.89
CA VAL A 146 2.94 -9.31 13.12
C VAL A 146 1.73 -9.15 14.05
N SER A 147 0.88 -8.15 13.78
CA SER A 147 -0.40 -7.98 14.48
C SER A 147 -1.57 -8.15 13.51
N LEU A 148 -2.54 -8.97 13.90
CA LEU A 148 -3.75 -9.25 13.13
C LEU A 148 -4.97 -8.66 13.84
N LEU A 149 -5.74 -7.82 13.15
CA LEU A 149 -7.03 -7.32 13.64
C LEU A 149 -8.09 -8.42 13.56
N HIS A 150 -8.87 -8.64 14.62
CA HIS A 150 -9.86 -9.73 14.68
C HIS A 150 -11.07 -9.51 13.76
N TYR A 151 -11.57 -8.27 13.73
CA TYR A 151 -12.81 -7.93 13.03
C TYR A 151 -12.60 -6.71 12.11
N PRO A 152 -11.76 -6.81 11.06
CA PRO A 152 -11.59 -5.73 10.10
C PRO A 152 -12.91 -5.46 9.36
N GLN A 153 -13.18 -4.20 9.04
CA GLN A 153 -14.41 -3.81 8.34
C GLN A 153 -14.09 -3.00 7.09
N LYS A 154 -14.93 -3.17 6.07
CA LYS A 154 -14.89 -2.32 4.87
C LYS A 154 -15.22 -0.88 5.28
N PRO A 155 -14.42 0.12 4.85
CA PRO A 155 -14.72 1.52 5.15
C PRO A 155 -16.04 1.94 4.49
N ILE A 156 -16.90 2.65 5.22
CA ILE A 156 -18.17 3.16 4.68
C ILE A 156 -17.92 4.25 3.64
N THR A 157 -17.00 5.17 3.94
CA THR A 157 -16.58 6.24 3.04
C THR A 157 -15.33 5.79 2.30
N LYS A 158 -15.44 5.60 0.98
CA LYS A 158 -14.35 5.12 0.13
C LYS A 158 -13.96 6.14 -0.95
N SER A 159 -12.66 6.19 -1.25
CA SER A 159 -12.14 6.72 -2.51
C SER A 159 -12.35 5.66 -3.61
N PHE A 160 -12.53 6.06 -4.88
CA PHE A 160 -12.67 5.13 -6.00
C PHE A 160 -11.47 4.16 -6.12
N MET A 161 -10.31 4.54 -5.60
CA MET A 161 -9.13 3.68 -5.53
C MET A 161 -9.35 2.42 -4.69
N HIS A 162 -10.25 2.42 -3.70
CA HIS A 162 -10.55 1.21 -2.94
C HIS A 162 -11.11 0.09 -3.81
N ASP A 163 -11.89 0.46 -4.83
CA ASP A 163 -12.50 -0.51 -5.75
C ASP A 163 -11.46 -1.02 -6.75
N ILE A 164 -10.54 -0.16 -7.21
CA ILE A 164 -9.46 -0.55 -8.14
C ILE A 164 -8.48 -1.54 -7.50
N PHE A 165 -8.18 -1.39 -6.21
CA PHE A 165 -7.25 -2.28 -5.50
C PHE A 165 -7.92 -3.44 -4.79
N ASP A 166 -9.23 -3.64 -4.97
CA ASP A 166 -10.00 -4.65 -4.25
C ASP A 166 -9.76 -4.59 -2.72
N TYR A 167 -9.65 -3.37 -2.17
CA TYR A 167 -9.30 -3.14 -0.76
C TYR A 167 -10.31 -3.82 0.19
N GLU A 168 -11.54 -4.00 -0.29
CA GLU A 168 -12.61 -4.71 0.39
C GLU A 168 -12.32 -6.18 0.70
N VAL A 169 -11.40 -6.82 -0.02
CA VAL A 169 -11.00 -8.22 0.21
C VAL A 169 -10.12 -8.35 1.44
N HIS A 170 -9.24 -7.37 1.68
CA HIS A 170 -8.31 -7.34 2.81
C HIS A 170 -8.32 -5.96 3.50
N PRO A 171 -9.46 -5.58 4.12
CA PRO A 171 -9.56 -4.27 4.73
C PRO A 171 -8.69 -4.18 5.98
N SER A 172 -8.22 -2.98 6.27
CA SER A 172 -7.59 -2.63 7.54
C SER A 172 -8.46 -1.60 8.29
N GLY A 173 -8.51 -1.73 9.62
CA GLY A 173 -9.32 -0.88 10.49
C GLY A 173 -10.78 -1.33 10.67
N MET A 174 -11.55 -0.48 11.36
CA MET A 174 -12.96 -0.69 11.69
C MET A 174 -13.73 0.63 11.56
N ASN A 175 -15.02 0.57 11.25
CA ASN A 175 -15.89 1.74 11.34
C ASN A 175 -16.27 1.97 12.80
N VAL A 176 -16.16 3.22 13.27
CA VAL A 176 -16.45 3.62 14.65
C VAL A 176 -17.38 4.82 14.64
N ILE A 177 -18.36 4.82 15.55
CA ILE A 177 -19.22 5.99 15.77
C ILE A 177 -18.45 6.97 16.65
N VAL A 178 -18.24 8.18 16.15
CA VAL A 178 -17.53 9.26 16.85
C VAL A 178 -18.53 10.31 17.33
N ALA A 179 -18.39 10.75 18.56
CA ALA A 179 -19.13 11.88 19.12
C ALA A 179 -18.14 13.00 19.45
N GLU A 180 -18.33 14.18 18.86
CA GLU A 180 -17.50 15.35 19.11
C GLU A 180 -18.11 16.18 20.24
N MET A 181 -17.52 16.09 21.43
CA MET A 181 -17.93 16.88 22.60
C MET A 181 -16.81 16.90 23.64
N CYS A 182 -16.76 17.93 24.50
CA CYS A 182 -15.90 17.90 25.67
C CYS A 182 -16.48 16.93 26.71
N TYR A 183 -15.71 15.93 27.13
CA TYR A 183 -16.17 14.92 28.09
C TYR A 183 -15.21 14.80 29.27
N GLU A 184 -15.66 15.29 30.44
CA GLU A 184 -14.97 15.16 31.73
C GLU A 184 -13.49 15.62 31.77
N GLY A 185 -13.02 16.33 30.74
CA GLY A 185 -11.63 16.75 30.59
C GLY A 185 -10.66 15.65 30.13
N TYR A 186 -11.10 14.41 29.94
CA TYR A 186 -10.23 13.30 29.53
C TYR A 186 -9.87 13.28 28.05
N ASN A 187 -10.60 14.03 27.22
CA ASN A 187 -10.36 14.15 25.78
C ASN A 187 -9.66 15.47 25.37
N MET A 188 -8.87 16.03 26.28
CA MET A 188 -7.99 17.17 26.00
C MET A 188 -6.65 16.68 25.42
N GLU A 189 -5.94 17.55 24.69
CA GLU A 189 -4.59 17.29 24.15
C GLU A 189 -4.47 15.94 23.42
N ASP A 190 -5.31 15.74 22.38
CA ASP A 190 -5.39 14.51 21.58
C ASP A 190 -5.83 13.24 22.35
N GLY A 191 -6.31 13.40 23.59
CA GLY A 191 -6.95 12.33 24.35
C GLY A 191 -8.26 11.84 23.70
N ILE A 192 -8.48 10.52 23.72
CA ILE A 192 -9.69 9.88 23.17
C ILE A 192 -10.34 9.05 24.27
N VAL A 193 -11.65 9.24 24.46
CA VAL A 193 -12.47 8.42 25.37
C VAL A 193 -13.16 7.34 24.54
N ILE A 194 -12.97 6.07 24.95
CA ILE A 194 -13.52 4.90 24.24
C ILE A 194 -14.57 4.22 25.12
N ASN A 195 -15.65 3.75 24.50
CA ASN A 195 -16.69 2.98 25.19
C ASN A 195 -16.15 1.60 25.65
N LYS A 196 -16.05 1.42 26.97
CA LYS A 196 -15.61 0.17 27.60
C LYS A 196 -16.40 -1.04 27.15
N SER A 197 -17.73 -0.93 27.04
CA SER A 197 -18.58 -2.05 26.61
C SER A 197 -18.28 -2.47 25.17
N SER A 198 -17.90 -1.54 24.28
CA SER A 198 -17.47 -1.86 22.92
C SER A 198 -16.15 -2.62 22.89
N ILE A 199 -15.17 -2.26 23.74
CA ILE A 199 -13.89 -2.99 23.88
C ILE A 199 -14.14 -4.41 24.39
N GLU A 200 -15.01 -4.57 25.40
CA GLU A 200 -15.39 -5.86 25.96
C GLU A 200 -16.08 -6.76 24.92
N ARG A 201 -16.73 -6.17 23.92
CA ARG A 201 -17.37 -6.86 22.79
C ARG A 201 -16.44 -7.10 21.59
N GLY A 202 -15.20 -6.65 21.63
CA GLY A 202 -14.20 -6.94 20.59
C GLY A 202 -13.78 -5.79 19.69
N LEU A 203 -14.22 -4.54 19.97
CA LEU A 203 -13.75 -3.36 19.25
C LEU A 203 -12.21 -3.29 19.31
N ALA A 204 -11.58 -3.18 18.14
CA ALA A 204 -10.13 -3.01 17.96
C ALA A 204 -9.25 -4.09 18.63
N ARG A 205 -9.79 -5.29 18.88
CA ARG A 205 -8.96 -6.41 19.37
C ARG A 205 -8.06 -6.96 18.27
N SER A 206 -6.79 -7.16 18.61
CA SER A 206 -5.81 -7.77 17.73
C SER A 206 -5.05 -8.91 18.43
N THR A 207 -4.49 -9.83 17.65
CA THR A 207 -3.54 -10.84 18.11
C THR A 207 -2.17 -10.51 17.55
N TYR A 208 -1.17 -10.54 18.41
CA TYR A 208 0.22 -10.36 18.05
C TYR A 208 0.94 -11.71 17.95
N PHE A 209 1.73 -11.89 16.91
CA PHE A 209 2.49 -13.09 16.59
C PHE A 209 3.98 -12.74 16.57
N ARG A 210 4.75 -13.52 17.34
CA ARG A 210 6.21 -13.47 17.34
C ARG A 210 6.76 -14.90 17.31
N PRO A 211 7.31 -15.35 16.18
CA PRO A 211 8.00 -16.62 16.10
C PRO A 211 9.37 -16.52 16.79
N TYR A 212 9.80 -17.64 17.37
CA TYR A 212 11.14 -17.84 17.89
C TYR A 212 11.72 -19.08 17.18
N SER A 213 12.97 -18.98 16.74
CA SER A 213 13.68 -20.06 16.07
C SER A 213 15.01 -20.30 16.77
N VAL A 214 15.35 -21.57 16.94
CA VAL A 214 16.64 -22.04 17.45
C VAL A 214 17.17 -23.11 16.49
N GLU A 215 18.48 -23.17 16.34
CA GLU A 215 19.15 -24.11 15.45
C GLU A 215 20.26 -24.83 16.22
N GLU A 216 20.39 -26.14 16.03
CA GLU A 216 21.53 -26.91 16.52
C GLU A 216 22.75 -26.66 15.63
N LEU A 217 23.77 -26.03 16.18
CA LEU A 217 24.99 -25.72 15.44
C LEU A 217 26.00 -26.85 15.54
N ARG A 218 26.67 -27.15 14.43
CA ARG A 218 27.82 -28.05 14.38
C ARG A 218 29.11 -27.25 14.22
N TYR A 219 29.96 -27.32 15.22
CA TYR A 219 31.22 -26.60 15.25
C TYR A 219 32.32 -27.38 14.51
N SER A 220 33.30 -26.65 13.96
CA SER A 220 34.43 -27.23 13.21
C SER A 220 35.26 -28.23 14.01
N GLY A 221 35.19 -28.19 15.35
CA GLY A 221 35.83 -29.15 16.26
C GLY A 221 35.07 -30.47 16.45
N GLY A 222 33.95 -30.67 15.76
CA GLY A 222 33.11 -31.87 15.87
C GLY A 222 32.09 -31.82 17.02
N LEU A 223 32.08 -30.76 17.84
CA LEU A 223 31.03 -30.51 18.82
C LEU A 223 29.72 -30.12 18.13
N ILE A 224 28.59 -30.52 18.70
CA ILE A 224 27.24 -30.27 18.20
C ILE A 224 26.40 -29.78 19.38
N ASP A 225 25.60 -28.74 19.18
CA ASP A 225 24.60 -28.31 20.16
C ASP A 225 23.42 -29.29 20.17
N GLU A 226 22.90 -29.60 21.34
CA GLU A 226 21.72 -30.46 21.52
C GLU A 226 20.61 -29.64 22.17
N ILE A 227 19.43 -29.61 21.54
CA ILE A 227 18.24 -29.00 22.11
C ILE A 227 17.53 -30.06 22.96
N GLY A 228 17.32 -29.74 24.23
CA GLY A 228 16.71 -30.65 25.19
C GLY A 228 16.53 -29.99 26.55
N LEU A 229 16.07 -30.78 27.52
CA LEU A 229 16.02 -30.36 28.92
C LEU A 229 17.44 -30.24 29.49
N PRO A 230 17.87 -29.06 29.97
CA PRO A 230 19.21 -28.89 30.51
C PRO A 230 19.37 -29.54 31.88
N ASP A 231 20.52 -30.16 32.12
CA ASP A 231 20.89 -30.67 33.44
C ASP A 231 21.18 -29.54 34.43
N LYS A 232 20.85 -29.76 35.71
CA LYS A 232 21.05 -28.79 36.80
C LYS A 232 22.52 -28.41 37.03
N GLU A 233 23.44 -29.26 36.58
CA GLU A 233 24.89 -29.05 36.73
C GLU A 233 25.49 -28.22 35.59
N VAL A 234 24.72 -27.90 34.54
CA VAL A 234 25.20 -27.13 33.39
C VAL A 234 25.48 -25.68 33.80
N LYS A 235 26.61 -25.16 33.33
CA LYS A 235 26.99 -23.76 33.56
C LYS A 235 25.98 -22.84 32.87
N GLY A 236 25.33 -21.97 33.64
CA GLY A 236 24.30 -21.05 33.14
C GLY A 236 22.87 -21.58 33.27
N TYR A 237 22.67 -22.70 33.97
CA TYR A 237 21.35 -23.18 34.38
C TYR A 237 20.59 -22.09 35.16
N LYS A 238 19.34 -21.83 34.75
CA LYS A 238 18.44 -20.89 35.42
C LYS A 238 17.67 -21.56 36.58
N SER A 239 16.49 -21.07 36.97
CA SER A 239 15.65 -21.73 37.97
C SER A 239 14.95 -22.95 37.37
N GLU A 240 14.65 -23.98 38.18
CA GLU A 240 13.81 -25.11 37.76
C GLU A 240 12.44 -24.65 37.25
N ASP A 241 11.90 -23.58 37.84
CA ASP A 241 10.61 -23.01 37.44
C ASP A 241 10.63 -22.42 36.02
N ASP A 242 11.79 -22.02 35.51
CA ASP A 242 11.91 -21.40 34.18
C ASP A 242 11.78 -22.44 33.07
N TYR A 243 12.12 -23.71 33.35
CA TYR A 243 12.10 -24.82 32.39
C TYR A 243 10.85 -25.72 32.51
N LYS A 244 9.91 -25.39 33.40
CA LYS A 244 8.76 -26.25 33.74
C LYS A 244 7.82 -26.58 32.58
N TYR A 245 7.87 -25.81 31.49
CA TYR A 245 6.99 -25.98 30.32
C TYR A 245 7.65 -26.75 29.18
N LEU A 246 8.95 -27.04 29.29
CA LEU A 246 9.67 -27.79 28.27
C LEU A 246 9.33 -29.29 28.37
N GLU A 247 9.12 -29.91 27.22
CA GLU A 247 9.04 -31.37 27.09
C GLU A 247 10.44 -31.98 26.98
N ASN A 248 10.52 -33.31 26.86
CA ASN A 248 11.81 -34.03 26.84
C ASN A 248 12.73 -33.64 25.68
N ASP A 249 12.16 -33.13 24.59
CA ASP A 249 12.87 -32.61 23.42
C ASP A 249 13.29 -31.13 23.58
N GLY A 250 13.04 -30.53 24.75
CA GLY A 250 13.36 -29.13 25.01
C GLY A 250 12.42 -28.13 24.33
N ILE A 251 11.26 -28.58 23.83
CA ILE A 251 10.26 -27.74 23.15
C ILE A 251 8.98 -27.67 23.99
N VAL A 252 8.32 -26.52 23.99
CA VAL A 252 7.04 -26.31 24.68
C VAL A 252 5.86 -26.85 23.88
N TYR A 253 4.89 -27.46 24.56
CA TYR A 253 3.64 -27.90 23.94
C TYR A 253 2.76 -26.72 23.45
N THR A 254 2.07 -26.91 22.33
CA THR A 254 1.19 -25.91 21.72
C THR A 254 0.01 -25.53 22.63
N GLY A 255 -0.22 -24.24 22.86
CA GLY A 255 -1.32 -23.75 23.70
C GLY A 255 -0.96 -23.52 25.17
N THR A 256 0.31 -23.76 25.53
CA THR A 256 0.86 -23.39 26.85
C THR A 256 0.86 -21.87 27.01
N LYS A 257 0.46 -21.40 28.20
CA LYS A 257 0.47 -19.97 28.53
C LYS A 257 1.85 -19.58 29.06
N LEU A 258 2.60 -18.88 28.23
CA LEU A 258 3.92 -18.35 28.57
C LEU A 258 3.81 -16.90 29.05
N LYS A 259 4.75 -16.51 29.91
CA LYS A 259 5.03 -15.15 30.32
C LYS A 259 6.34 -14.68 29.70
N THR A 260 6.59 -13.38 29.77
CA THR A 260 7.90 -12.81 29.50
C THR A 260 8.94 -13.50 30.39
N ASP A 261 10.03 -13.97 29.77
CA ASP A 261 11.19 -14.65 30.38
C ASP A 261 11.06 -16.14 30.71
N ASP A 262 9.89 -16.77 30.49
CA ASP A 262 9.78 -18.23 30.51
C ASP A 262 10.66 -18.83 29.38
N VAL A 263 11.34 -19.95 29.65
CA VAL A 263 12.17 -20.68 28.67
C VAL A 263 11.31 -21.64 27.85
#